data_AF-A0A1E7PW97-F1
#
_entry.id   AF-A0A1E7PW97-F1
#
_cell.length_a   1.000
_cell.length_b   1.000
_cell.length_c   1.000
_cell.angle_alpha   90.00
_cell.angle_beta   90.00
_cell.angle_gamma   90.00
#
_symmetry.space_group_name_H-M   'P 1'
#
loop_
_entity.id
_entity.type
_entity.pdbx_description
1 polymer ?
#
loop_
_entity_poly.entity_id
_entity_poly.type
_entity_poly.pdbx_seq_one_letter_code
_entity_poly.pdbx_strand_id
1 'polypeptide(L)'
;MHYRILDLTVFIALAALGAMIIYQSYELPAGFGGDMGSGYFPRILGWMLIGFCVLGAVSSLFSKAVHEFSIPMAWQVAGTVVLMALFIWSWSTFGYFYLQLAVFLFVLLTFYRASVGINAKSLGLNALFAVIVSVAFYVVFNHFMYVNV
;
A
#
# COMPACT_ATOMS: atom_id res chain seq x y z
N MET A 1 17.04 8.65 -23.23
CA MET A 1 15.91 9.60 -23.39
C MET A 1 14.55 8.90 -23.23
N HIS A 2 14.31 7.76 -23.90
CA HIS A 2 13.04 7.00 -23.82
C HIS A 2 12.58 6.64 -22.39
N TYR A 3 13.49 6.19 -21.51
CA TYR A 3 13.14 5.80 -20.13
C TYR A 3 12.58 6.95 -19.28
N ARG A 4 13.12 8.16 -19.41
CA ARG A 4 12.65 9.33 -18.65
C ARG A 4 11.23 9.76 -19.04
N ILE A 5 10.91 9.69 -20.32
CA ILE A 5 9.57 9.99 -20.83
C ILE A 5 8.59 8.95 -20.28
N LEU A 6 8.99 7.67 -20.23
CA LEU A 6 8.18 6.59 -19.70
C LEU A 6 7.93 6.76 -18.20
N ASP A 7 8.96 7.07 -17.40
CA ASP A 7 8.82 7.35 -15.97
C ASP A 7 7.88 8.53 -15.70
N LEU A 8 8.08 9.64 -16.41
CA LEU A 8 7.21 10.82 -16.29
C LEU A 8 5.77 10.50 -16.69
N THR A 9 5.57 9.70 -17.75
CA THR A 9 4.24 9.26 -18.17
C THR A 9 3.56 8.42 -17.08
N VAL A 10 4.30 7.51 -16.46
CA VAL A 10 3.80 6.70 -15.33
C VAL A 10 3.46 7.58 -14.14
N PHE A 11 4.31 8.54 -13.76
CA PHE A 11 4.01 9.46 -12.66
C PHE A 11 2.77 10.30 -12.94
N ILE A 12 2.58 10.80 -14.17
CA ILE A 12 1.37 11.54 -14.56
C ILE A 12 0.14 10.65 -14.47
N ALA A 13 0.20 9.42 -14.99
CA ALA A 13 -0.91 8.47 -14.94
C ALA A 13 -1.29 8.12 -13.49
N LEU A 14 -0.31 7.84 -12.63
CA LEU A 14 -0.52 7.55 -11.21
C LEU A 14 -1.06 8.76 -10.44
N ALA A 15 -0.58 9.97 -10.74
CA ALA A 15 -1.12 11.19 -10.14
C ALA A 15 -2.58 11.42 -10.54
N ALA A 16 -2.94 11.15 -11.81
CA ALA A 16 -4.32 11.21 -12.27
C ALA A 16 -5.22 10.20 -11.55
N LEU A 17 -4.73 8.96 -11.33
CA LEU A 17 -5.43 7.97 -10.51
C LEU A 17 -5.60 8.44 -9.06
N GLY A 18 -4.56 9.04 -8.46
CA GLY A 18 -4.65 9.65 -7.13
C GLY A 18 -5.71 10.75 -7.05
N ALA A 19 -5.79 11.61 -8.06
CA ALA A 19 -6.81 12.66 -8.15
C ALA A 19 -8.22 12.07 -8.32
N MET A 20 -8.36 11.00 -9.10
CA MET A 20 -9.63 10.28 -9.27
C MET A 20 -10.11 9.64 -7.97
N ILE A 21 -9.20 9.02 -7.19
CA ILE A 21 -9.52 8.47 -5.86
C ILE A 21 -10.01 9.59 -4.94
N ILE A 22 -9.31 10.74 -4.91
CA ILE A 22 -9.74 11.90 -4.12
C ILE A 22 -11.14 12.36 -4.56
N TYR A 23 -11.38 12.50 -5.86
CA TYR A 23 -12.67 12.93 -6.38
C TYR A 23 -13.81 11.99 -5.94
N GLN A 24 -13.67 10.68 -6.18
CA GLN A 24 -14.67 9.69 -5.80
C GLN A 24 -14.89 9.62 -4.28
N SER A 25 -13.85 9.87 -3.50
CA SER A 25 -13.95 9.83 -2.04
C SER A 25 -14.76 10.98 -1.41
N TYR A 26 -15.06 12.03 -2.18
CA TYR A 26 -16.00 13.07 -1.75
C TYR A 26 -17.46 12.63 -1.88
N GLU A 27 -17.75 11.62 -2.71
CA GLU A 27 -19.09 11.02 -2.83
C GLU A 27 -19.38 10.03 -1.69
N LEU A 28 -18.35 9.64 -0.93
CA LEU A 28 -18.50 8.76 0.23
C LEU A 28 -19.11 9.50 1.43
N PRO A 29 -19.97 8.84 2.23
CA PRO A 29 -20.62 9.45 3.38
C PRO A 29 -19.62 10.14 4.33
N ALA A 30 -19.93 11.39 4.69
CA ALA A 30 -19.23 12.10 5.75
C ALA A 30 -19.53 11.45 7.11
N GLY A 31 -18.55 11.47 8.02
CA GLY A 31 -18.76 11.01 9.39
C GLY A 31 -19.73 11.94 10.11
N PHE A 32 -20.50 11.38 11.05
CA PHE A 32 -21.35 12.18 11.94
C PHE A 32 -20.53 12.67 13.15
N GLY A 33 -20.85 13.85 13.69
CA GLY A 33 -20.42 14.22 15.04
C GLY A 33 -18.91 14.38 15.28
N GLY A 34 -18.11 14.78 14.28
CA GLY A 34 -16.65 14.95 14.44
C GLY A 34 -15.83 13.70 14.10
N ASP A 35 -16.47 12.59 13.73
CA ASP A 35 -15.80 11.37 13.30
C ASP A 35 -15.23 11.47 11.89
N MET A 36 -14.14 10.74 11.64
CA MET A 36 -13.55 10.61 10.31
C MET A 36 -14.45 9.72 9.44
N GLY A 37 -15.13 10.33 8.47
CA GLY A 37 -15.98 9.60 7.52
C GLY A 37 -15.20 8.62 6.64
N SER A 38 -15.93 7.67 6.03
CA SER A 38 -15.36 6.63 5.15
C SER A 38 -14.50 7.18 3.99
N GLY A 39 -14.77 8.42 3.55
CA GLY A 39 -13.98 9.12 2.54
C GLY A 39 -12.64 9.69 3.02
N TYR A 40 -12.32 9.68 4.32
CA TYR A 40 -11.09 10.30 4.85
C TYR A 40 -9.82 9.55 4.41
N PHE A 41 -9.79 8.22 4.53
CA PHE A 41 -8.62 7.42 4.12
C PHE A 41 -8.31 7.47 2.64
N PRO A 42 -9.29 7.26 1.74
CA PRO A 42 -9.02 7.36 0.32
C PRO A 42 -8.44 8.72 -0.07
N ARG A 43 -8.89 9.82 0.57
CA ARG A 43 -8.32 11.16 0.34
C ARG A 43 -6.85 11.23 0.71
N ILE A 44 -6.50 10.80 1.92
CA ILE A 44 -5.11 10.82 2.38
C ILE A 44 -4.23 9.97 1.45
N LEU A 45 -4.68 8.76 1.10
CA LEU A 45 -3.94 7.88 0.20
C LEU A 45 -3.76 8.51 -1.19
N GLY A 46 -4.80 9.14 -1.73
CA GLY A 46 -4.70 9.87 -3.00
C GLY A 46 -3.70 11.03 -2.92
N TRP A 47 -3.71 11.82 -1.84
CA TRP A 47 -2.75 12.90 -1.63
C TRP A 47 -1.32 12.39 -1.48
N MET A 48 -1.11 11.31 -0.73
CA MET A 48 0.20 10.66 -0.59
C MET A 48 0.71 10.14 -1.93
N LEU A 49 -0.16 9.49 -2.73
CA LEU A 49 0.19 8.99 -4.05
C LEU A 49 0.63 10.13 -4.98
N ILE A 50 -0.14 11.22 -5.03
CA ILE A 50 0.22 12.42 -5.80
C ILE A 50 1.55 12.99 -5.30
N GLY A 51 1.72 13.13 -3.99
CA GLY A 51 2.96 13.62 -3.38
C GLY A 51 4.19 12.78 -3.78
N PHE A 52 4.09 11.45 -3.69
CA PHE A 52 5.15 10.56 -4.12
C PHE A 52 5.43 10.63 -5.62
N CYS A 53 4.40 10.80 -6.46
CA CYS A 53 4.58 10.99 -7.90
C CYS A 53 5.31 12.31 -8.22
N VAL A 54 4.98 13.40 -7.52
CA VAL A 54 5.66 14.69 -7.68
C VAL A 54 7.13 14.57 -7.26
N LEU A 55 7.40 13.97 -6.08
CA LEU A 55 8.77 13.75 -5.61
C LEU A 55 9.56 12.85 -6.58
N GLY A 56 8.94 11.79 -7.11
CA GLY A 56 9.53 10.90 -8.10
C GLY A 56 9.84 11.60 -9.42
N ALA A 57 8.91 12.43 -9.93
CA ALA A 57 9.11 13.20 -11.15
C ALA A 57 10.23 14.23 -11.00
N VAL A 58 10.25 14.98 -9.89
CA VAL A 58 11.33 15.92 -9.54
C VAL A 58 12.67 15.17 -9.49
N SER A 59 12.73 14.06 -8.74
CA SER A 59 13.94 13.23 -8.66
C SER A 59 14.40 12.76 -10.04
N SER A 60 13.50 12.28 -10.91
CA SER A 60 13.83 11.84 -12.27
C SER A 60 14.39 12.96 -13.17
N LEU A 61 13.88 14.19 -13.01
CA LEU A 61 14.36 15.37 -13.74
C LEU A 61 15.74 15.84 -13.26
N PHE A 62 16.01 15.78 -11.95
CA PHE A 62 17.27 16.23 -11.37
C PHE A 62 18.36 15.14 -11.34
N SER A 63 18.00 13.87 -11.49
CA SER A 63 18.96 12.77 -11.47
C SER A 63 19.73 12.67 -12.79
N LYS A 64 21.03 12.95 -12.73
CA LYS A 64 21.96 12.82 -13.87
C LYS A 64 22.32 11.37 -14.18
N ALA A 65 22.12 10.46 -13.23
CA ALA A 65 22.38 9.04 -13.41
C ALA A 65 21.22 8.41 -14.20
N VAL A 66 21.55 7.67 -15.26
CA VAL A 66 20.66 6.64 -15.78
C VAL A 66 20.59 5.59 -14.68
N HIS A 67 19.59 5.69 -13.80
CA HIS A 67 19.23 4.53 -12.98
C HIS A 67 18.85 3.45 -13.97
N GLU A 68 19.68 2.41 -14.07
CA GLU A 68 19.23 1.15 -14.62
C GLU A 68 18.00 0.78 -13.81
N PHE A 69 16.84 0.82 -14.45
CA PHE A 69 15.59 0.40 -13.86
C PHE A 69 15.74 -1.11 -13.63
N SER A 70 16.32 -1.50 -12.50
CA SER A 70 16.35 -2.89 -12.09
C SER A 70 14.91 -3.23 -11.77
N ILE A 71 14.21 -3.74 -12.78
CA ILE A 71 12.84 -4.21 -12.64
C ILE A 71 12.88 -5.19 -11.47
N PRO A 72 12.21 -4.91 -10.33
CA PRO A 72 12.06 -5.92 -9.29
C PRO A 72 11.49 -7.15 -9.99
N MET A 73 12.13 -8.31 -9.78
CA MET A 73 11.90 -9.50 -10.61
C MET A 73 10.39 -9.67 -10.85
N ALA A 74 9.95 -9.70 -12.11
CA ALA A 74 8.52 -9.58 -12.47
C ALA A 74 7.59 -10.54 -11.71
N TRP A 75 8.12 -11.70 -11.29
CA TRP A 75 7.42 -12.65 -10.44
C TRP A 75 7.07 -12.12 -9.04
N GLN A 76 7.88 -11.23 -8.46
CA GLN A 76 7.60 -10.61 -7.15
C GLN A 76 6.40 -9.67 -7.23
N VAL A 77 6.31 -8.90 -8.32
CA VAL A 77 5.17 -8.03 -8.61
C VAL A 77 3.92 -8.89 -8.81
N ALA A 78 3.99 -9.90 -9.69
CA ALA A 78 2.87 -10.81 -9.93
C ALA A 78 2.41 -11.52 -8.64
N GLY A 79 3.36 -11.99 -7.82
CA GLY A 79 3.07 -12.64 -6.54
C GLY A 79 2.40 -11.71 -5.54
N THR A 80 2.79 -10.43 -5.51
CA THR A 80 2.14 -9.43 -4.64
C THR A 80 0.70 -9.16 -5.07
N VAL A 81 0.45 -9.07 -6.39
CA VAL A 81 -0.91 -8.91 -6.92
C VAL A 81 -1.77 -10.13 -6.56
N VAL A 82 -1.25 -11.35 -6.71
CA VAL A 82 -1.96 -12.58 -6.34
C VAL A 82 -2.24 -12.63 -4.83
N LEU A 83 -1.24 -12.35 -3.98
CA LEU A 83 -1.41 -12.32 -2.53
C LEU A 83 -2.43 -11.27 -2.09
N MET A 84 -2.45 -10.10 -2.74
CA MET A 84 -3.43 -9.06 -2.47
C MET A 84 -4.84 -9.50 -2.86
N ALA A 85 -5.02 -10.14 -4.02
CA ALA A 85 -6.30 -10.69 -4.43
C ALA A 85 -6.81 -11.77 -3.46
N LEU A 86 -5.93 -12.68 -3.03
CA LEU A 86 -6.23 -13.71 -2.03
C LEU A 86 -6.60 -13.11 -0.67
N PHE A 87 -5.90 -12.06 -0.23
CA PHE A 87 -6.23 -11.33 0.99
C PHE A 87 -7.62 -10.72 0.91
N ILE A 88 -7.94 -9.98 -0.17
CA ILE A 88 -9.25 -9.35 -0.36
C ILE A 88 -10.35 -10.41 -0.37
N TRP A 89 -10.15 -11.49 -1.14
CA TRP A 89 -11.12 -12.58 -1.22
C TRP A 89 -11.35 -13.27 0.14
N SER A 90 -10.28 -13.63 0.84
CA SER A 90 -10.34 -14.23 2.17
C SER A 90 -11.01 -13.29 3.18
N TRP A 91 -10.74 -11.99 3.10
CA TRP A 91 -11.34 -11.02 4.02
C TRP A 91 -12.83 -10.91 3.79
N SER A 92 -13.24 -10.80 2.51
CA SER A 92 -14.66 -10.75 2.14
C SER A 92 -15.44 -12.01 2.56
N THR A 93 -14.77 -13.16 2.68
CA THR A 93 -15.41 -14.44 3.01
C THR A 93 -15.49 -14.67 4.53
N PHE A 94 -14.41 -14.42 5.27
CA PHE A 94 -14.34 -14.77 6.70
C PHE A 94 -14.49 -13.57 7.65
N GLY A 95 -14.38 -12.33 7.19
CA GLY A 95 -14.59 -11.11 8.00
C GLY A 95 -13.48 -10.74 9.00
N TYR A 96 -12.50 -11.62 9.26
CA TYR A 96 -11.42 -11.37 10.23
C TYR A 96 -10.28 -10.47 9.71
N PHE A 97 -10.54 -9.18 9.46
CA PHE A 97 -9.57 -8.25 8.84
C PHE A 97 -8.19 -8.26 9.50
N TYR A 98 -8.10 -7.98 10.82
CA TYR A 98 -6.81 -7.81 11.50
C TYR A 98 -5.97 -9.09 11.56
N LEU A 99 -6.62 -10.24 11.77
CA LEU A 99 -5.93 -11.53 11.77
C LEU A 99 -5.40 -11.86 10.36
N GLN A 100 -6.24 -11.63 9.35
CA GLN A 100 -5.85 -11.85 7.96
C GLN A 100 -4.76 -10.87 7.49
N LEU A 101 -4.79 -9.63 7.96
CA LEU A 101 -3.74 -8.65 7.70
C LEU A 101 -2.40 -9.13 8.25
N ALA A 102 -2.37 -9.70 9.46
CA ALA A 102 -1.16 -10.26 10.04
C ALA A 102 -0.63 -11.42 9.19
N VAL A 103 -1.50 -12.33 8.77
CA VAL A 103 -1.12 -13.46 7.90
C VAL A 103 -0.62 -12.95 6.54
N PHE A 104 -1.33 -12.02 5.92
CA PHE A 104 -0.95 -11.42 4.63
C PHE A 104 0.42 -10.74 4.72
N LEU A 105 0.65 -9.88 5.71
CA LEU A 105 1.92 -9.20 5.90
C LEU A 105 3.05 -10.20 6.16
N PHE A 106 2.82 -11.22 6.99
CA PHE A 106 3.81 -12.26 7.24
C PHE A 106 4.20 -13.01 5.96
N VAL A 107 3.21 -13.42 5.16
CA VAL A 107 3.43 -14.12 3.90
C VAL A 107 4.14 -13.22 2.90
N LEU A 108 3.70 -11.96 2.76
CA LEU A 108 4.30 -10.99 1.83
C LEU A 108 5.77 -10.71 2.18
N LEU A 109 6.07 -10.44 3.44
CA LEU A 109 7.44 -10.18 3.90
C LEU A 109 8.33 -11.41 3.71
N THR A 110 7.80 -12.60 3.96
CA THR A 110 8.53 -13.85 3.77
C THR A 110 8.75 -14.15 2.29
N PHE A 111 7.77 -13.87 1.43
CA PHE A 111 7.85 -14.00 -0.02
C PHE A 111 8.94 -13.10 -0.62
N TYR A 112 8.99 -11.82 -0.22
CA TYR A 112 10.06 -10.91 -0.65
C TYR A 112 11.44 -11.32 -0.12
N ARG A 113 11.50 -11.93 1.06
CA ARG A 113 12.76 -12.40 1.63
C ARG A 113 13.25 -13.72 1.04
N ALA A 114 12.36 -14.53 0.47
CA ALA A 114 12.69 -15.82 -0.11
C ALA A 114 13.77 -15.73 -1.20
N SER A 115 13.84 -14.60 -1.93
CA SER A 115 14.89 -14.38 -2.95
C SER A 115 16.30 -14.21 -2.37
N VAL A 116 16.42 -13.87 -1.08
CA VAL A 116 17.71 -13.68 -0.39
C VAL A 116 18.03 -14.88 0.53
N GLY A 117 17.01 -15.62 0.96
CA GLY A 117 17.11 -16.80 1.81
C GLY A 117 16.30 -16.67 3.10
N ILE A 118 15.73 -17.79 3.54
CA ILE A 118 14.85 -17.88 4.72
C ILE A 118 15.63 -18.47 5.88
N ASN A 119 15.64 -17.77 7.02
CA ASN A 119 16.17 -18.30 8.28
C ASN A 119 15.16 -18.10 9.43
N ALA A 120 15.26 -18.90 10.49
CA ALA A 120 14.29 -18.89 11.59
C ALA A 120 14.18 -17.50 12.26
N LYS A 121 15.31 -16.80 12.42
CA LYS A 121 15.34 -15.43 12.97
C LYS A 121 14.53 -14.47 12.12
N SER A 122 14.64 -14.56 10.79
CA SER A 122 13.91 -13.71 9.87
C SER A 122 12.42 -13.99 9.83
N LEU A 123 12.02 -15.26 9.94
CA LEU A 123 10.61 -15.62 10.06
C LEU A 123 10.02 -15.06 11.34
N GLY A 124 10.74 -15.19 12.47
CA GLY A 124 10.33 -14.60 13.74
C GLY A 124 10.19 -13.08 13.66
N LEU A 125 11.13 -12.38 13.04
CA LEU A 125 11.05 -10.92 12.84
C LEU A 125 9.91 -10.51 11.91
N ASN A 126 9.68 -11.24 10.81
CA ASN A 126 8.58 -10.98 9.90
C ASN A 126 7.23 -11.18 10.60
N ALA A 127 7.09 -12.25 11.40
CA ALA A 127 5.87 -12.53 12.15
C ALA A 127 5.62 -11.46 13.21
N LEU A 128 6.66 -11.09 13.98
CA LEU A 128 6.58 -10.03 14.97
C LEU A 128 6.17 -8.71 14.33
N PHE A 129 6.81 -8.33 13.22
CA PHE A 129 6.49 -7.10 12.51
C PHE A 129 5.05 -7.10 11.98
N ALA A 130 4.61 -8.22 11.37
CA ALA A 130 3.25 -8.36 10.88
C ALA A 130 2.20 -8.23 12.00
N VAL A 131 2.46 -8.83 13.16
CA VAL A 131 1.59 -8.70 14.35
C VAL A 131 1.59 -7.26 14.86
N ILE A 132 2.75 -6.63 15.04
CA ILE A 132 2.87 -5.26 15.54
C ILE A 132 2.10 -4.30 14.62
N VAL A 133 2.30 -4.38 13.30
CA VAL A 133 1.59 -3.53 12.34
C VAL A 133 0.08 -3.77 12.40
N SER A 134 -0.36 -5.03 12.48
CA SER A 134 -1.79 -5.36 12.55
C SER A 134 -2.44 -4.86 13.84
N VAL A 135 -1.74 -4.96 14.98
CA VAL A 135 -2.17 -4.40 16.27
C VAL A 135 -2.20 -2.87 16.21
N ALA A 136 -1.19 -2.24 15.61
CA ALA A 136 -1.17 -0.79 15.42
C ALA A 136 -2.39 -0.32 14.61
N PHE A 137 -2.71 -1.02 13.51
CA PHE A 137 -3.93 -0.76 12.75
C PHE A 137 -5.20 -0.95 13.59
N TYR A 138 -5.30 -2.03 14.37
CA TYR A 138 -6.43 -2.24 15.28
C TYR A 138 -6.60 -1.07 16.24
N VAL A 139 -5.51 -0.61 16.86
CA VAL A 139 -5.53 0.53 17.80
C VAL A 139 -5.93 1.81 17.08
N VAL A 140 -5.35 2.11 15.92
CA VAL A 140 -5.69 3.30 15.12
C VAL A 140 -7.17 3.30 14.74
N PHE A 141 -7.67 2.23 14.16
CA PHE A 141 -9.04 2.17 13.65
C PHE A 141 -10.09 2.11 14.76
N ASN A 142 -9.87 1.33 15.83
CA ASN A 142 -10.86 1.19 16.89
C ASN A 142 -10.79 2.28 17.96
N HIS A 143 -9.61 2.86 18.21
CA HIS A 143 -9.46 3.84 19.30
C HIS A 143 -9.47 5.29 18.80
N PHE A 144 -8.87 5.57 17.64
CA PHE A 144 -8.73 6.94 17.15
C PHE A 144 -9.80 7.33 16.14
N MET A 145 -10.46 6.36 15.51
CA MET A 145 -11.35 6.66 14.38
C MET A 145 -12.78 6.20 14.56
N TYR A 146 -13.14 5.78 15.77
CA TYR A 146 -14.52 5.56 16.23
C TYR A 146 -15.48 5.12 15.12
N VAL A 147 -15.15 4.00 14.46
CA VAL A 147 -16.12 3.33 13.61
C VAL A 147 -16.95 2.45 14.54
N ASN A 148 -17.99 3.02 15.15
CA ASN A 148 -19.05 2.21 15.75
C ASN A 148 -19.72 1.46 14.59
N VAL A 149 -19.42 0.16 14.48
CA VAL A 149 -20.18 -0.78 13.66
C VAL A 149 -21.51 -1.05 14.35
#